data_AF-L7F7V8-F1
#
_entry.id   AF-L7F7V8-F1
#
_cell.length_a   1.000
_cell.length_b   1.000
_cell.length_c   1.000
_cell.angle_alpha   90.00
_cell.angle_beta   90.00
_cell.angle_gamma   90.00
#
_symmetry.space_group_name_H-M   'P 1'
#
loop_
_entity.id
_entity.type
_entity.pdbx_description
1 polymer ?
#
loop_
_entity_poly.entity_id
_entity_poly.type
_entity_poly.pdbx_seq_one_letter_code
_entity_poly.pdbx_strand_id
1 'polypeptide(L)'
;MRRALAALGAAALALTALAGCGSDHEQGPAGQVVAKDKDRDCHTTTTGSGKKRRTHQSCDTEYELTTRDKQGGDHEFEVPSYVYDNCRRGSAYPGCIDR
;
A
#
# COMPACT_ATOMS: atom_id res chain seq x y z
N MET A 1 -3.73 26.84 58.62
CA MET A 1 -4.67 26.80 57.48
C MET A 1 -3.94 26.25 56.26
N ARG A 2 -4.57 25.28 55.57
CA ARG A 2 -4.02 24.53 54.44
C ARG A 2 -4.04 25.40 53.18
N ARG A 3 -2.95 25.49 52.43
CA ARG A 3 -2.95 25.68 50.96
C ARG A 3 -1.67 25.10 50.37
N ALA A 4 -1.71 23.81 50.03
CA ALA A 4 -0.75 23.19 49.13
C ALA A 4 -1.18 23.54 47.70
N LEU A 5 -0.32 24.23 46.96
CA LEU A 5 -0.44 24.40 45.52
C LEU A 5 0.80 23.75 44.90
N ALA A 6 0.76 22.43 44.77
CA ALA A 6 1.64 21.69 43.87
C ALA A 6 0.92 21.68 42.52
N ALA A 7 1.39 22.50 41.59
CA ALA A 7 0.92 22.50 40.23
C ALA A 7 2.11 22.55 39.28
N LEU A 8 1.96 21.77 38.21
CA LEU A 8 2.62 21.87 36.90
C LEU A 8 3.96 21.16 36.75
N GLY A 9 3.94 20.15 35.87
CA GLY A 9 5.17 19.58 35.34
C GLY A 9 5.07 18.21 34.67
N ALA A 10 3.89 17.65 34.38
CA ALA A 10 3.82 16.47 33.51
C ALA A 10 4.02 16.91 32.05
N ALA A 11 5.28 17.04 31.63
CA ALA A 11 5.63 17.15 30.22
C ALA A 11 5.37 15.79 29.56
N ALA A 12 4.13 15.60 29.09
CA ALA A 12 3.82 14.52 28.18
C ALA A 12 4.57 14.78 26.86
N LEU A 13 5.69 14.08 26.65
CA LEU A 13 6.33 13.98 25.36
C LEU A 13 5.37 13.25 24.41
N ALA A 14 4.57 14.02 23.68
CA ALA A 14 3.81 13.53 22.55
C ALA A 14 4.81 13.13 21.44
N LEU A 15 5.27 11.88 21.48
CA LEU A 15 5.90 11.25 20.33
C LEU A 15 4.80 11.04 19.29
N THR A 16 4.59 12.05 18.45
CA THR A 16 3.84 11.89 17.21
C THR A 16 4.64 10.96 16.32
N ALA A 17 4.33 9.66 16.40
CA ALA A 17 4.68 8.73 15.36
C ALA A 17 3.95 9.19 14.09
N LEU A 18 4.67 9.90 13.22
CA LEU A 18 4.27 10.03 11.83
C LEU A 18 4.39 8.63 11.24
N ALA A 19 3.34 7.81 11.40
CA ALA A 19 3.09 6.71 10.49
C ALA A 19 3.10 7.34 9.09
N GLY A 20 4.09 6.97 8.30
CA GLY A 20 4.38 7.60 7.02
C GLY A 20 3.13 7.57 6.15
N CYS A 21 2.81 8.70 5.51
CA CYS A 21 1.90 8.70 4.38
C CYS A 21 2.63 8.06 3.18
N GLY A 22 2.86 6.75 3.25
CA GLY A 22 3.21 5.91 2.12
C GLY A 22 2.02 5.00 1.82
N SER A 23 1.79 4.68 0.55
CA SER A 23 0.97 3.53 0.18
C SER A 23 1.73 2.27 0.64
N ASP A 24 1.63 1.97 1.94
CA ASP A 24 2.31 0.86 2.57
C ASP A 24 1.63 -0.43 2.10
N HIS A 25 2.10 -0.99 0.98
CA HIS A 25 1.74 -2.34 0.59
C HIS A 25 2.32 -3.29 1.63
N GLU A 26 1.44 -3.89 2.44
CA GLU A 26 1.87 -4.91 3.40
C GLU A 26 2.47 -6.10 2.65
N GLN A 27 3.60 -6.62 3.13
CA GLN A 27 4.22 -7.78 2.50
C GLN A 27 3.27 -8.98 2.60
N GLY A 28 2.83 -9.49 1.46
CA GLY A 28 1.96 -10.68 1.41
C GLY A 28 2.59 -11.96 2.00
N PRO A 29 1.78 -13.03 2.13
CA PRO A 29 2.23 -14.31 2.67
C PRO A 29 3.27 -14.99 1.77
N ALA A 30 4.18 -15.74 2.40
CA ALA A 30 5.20 -16.51 1.70
C ALA A 30 4.60 -17.73 0.97
N GLY A 31 5.08 -18.00 -0.24
CA GLY A 31 4.59 -19.09 -1.06
C GLY A 31 5.21 -19.12 -2.45
N GLN A 32 4.69 -19.99 -3.30
CA GLN A 32 5.03 -20.01 -4.71
C GLN A 32 4.06 -19.10 -5.48
N VAL A 33 4.58 -18.18 -6.29
CA VAL A 33 3.72 -17.33 -7.14
C VAL A 33 2.96 -18.23 -8.12
N VAL A 34 1.64 -18.24 -8.05
CA VAL A 34 0.77 -19.00 -8.95
C VAL A 34 0.08 -18.09 -9.95
N ALA A 35 -0.22 -16.83 -9.64
CA ALA A 35 -0.80 -15.91 -10.61
C ALA A 35 -0.26 -14.49 -10.41
N LYS A 36 -0.55 -13.64 -11.40
CA LYS A 36 -0.09 -12.26 -11.53
C LYS A 36 -1.15 -11.49 -12.30
N ASP A 37 -1.67 -10.44 -11.71
CA ASP A 37 -2.73 -9.63 -12.31
C ASP A 37 -2.33 -8.14 -12.27
N LYS A 38 -2.81 -7.39 -13.26
CA LYS A 38 -2.47 -5.98 -13.44
C LYS A 38 -3.65 -5.25 -14.04
N ASP A 39 -4.31 -4.48 -13.20
CA ASP A 39 -5.48 -3.71 -13.58
C ASP A 39 -5.13 -2.23 -13.72
N ARG A 40 -5.71 -1.60 -14.74
CA ARG A 40 -5.47 -0.20 -15.05
C ARG A 40 -6.79 0.54 -15.16
N ASP A 41 -7.06 1.35 -14.16
CA ASP A 41 -8.30 2.11 -14.04
C ASP A 41 -8.06 3.58 -14.36
N CYS A 42 -8.70 4.05 -15.43
CA CYS A 42 -8.62 5.45 -15.85
C CYS A 42 -9.92 6.19 -15.52
N HIS A 43 -9.83 7.23 -14.70
CA HIS A 43 -10.94 8.11 -14.38
C HIS A 43 -10.77 9.48 -15.07
N THR A 44 -11.86 9.97 -15.67
CA THR A 44 -11.89 11.28 -16.32
C THR A 44 -12.64 12.26 -15.44
N THR A 45 -11.93 13.24 -14.89
CA THR A 45 -12.50 14.28 -14.05
C THR A 45 -12.65 15.55 -14.87
N THR A 46 -13.90 15.99 -15.04
CA THR A 46 -14.18 17.31 -15.60
C THR A 46 -14.40 18.30 -14.48
N THR A 47 -13.69 19.42 -14.51
CA THR A 47 -13.81 20.52 -13.55
C THR A 47 -14.18 21.82 -14.26
N GLY A 48 -14.80 22.74 -13.54
CA GLY A 48 -15.23 24.03 -14.08
C GLY A 48 -16.46 23.94 -14.99
N SER A 49 -16.91 25.11 -15.47
CA SER A 49 -18.15 25.27 -16.23
C SER A 49 -18.01 26.30 -17.36
N GLY A 50 -18.85 26.17 -18.39
CA GLY A 50 -18.84 27.03 -19.57
C GLY A 50 -17.48 27.03 -20.28
N LYS A 51 -16.98 28.23 -20.65
CA LYS A 51 -15.68 28.40 -21.34
C LYS A 51 -14.45 28.01 -20.50
N LYS A 52 -14.60 27.75 -19.20
CA LYS A 52 -13.51 27.36 -18.29
C LYS A 52 -13.51 25.87 -17.94
N ARG A 53 -14.31 25.04 -18.64
CA ARG A 53 -14.34 23.59 -18.45
C ARG A 53 -12.96 22.99 -18.77
N ARG A 54 -12.40 22.23 -17.84
CA ARG A 54 -11.16 21.46 -18.01
C ARG A 54 -11.48 19.99 -17.78
N THR A 55 -10.92 19.12 -18.61
CA THR A 55 -11.04 17.68 -18.45
C THR A 55 -9.66 17.11 -18.22
N HIS A 56 -9.52 16.40 -17.10
CA HIS A 56 -8.31 15.68 -16.73
C HIS A 56 -8.60 14.18 -16.81
N GLN A 57 -7.63 13.40 -17.26
CA GLN A 57 -7.68 11.94 -17.18
C GLN A 57 -6.52 11.50 -16.29
N SER A 58 -6.84 10.77 -15.22
CA SER A 58 -5.88 10.11 -14.35
C SER A 58 -6.08 8.61 -14.49
N CYS A 59 -4.98 7.86 -14.50
CA CYS A 59 -5.02 6.41 -14.53
C CYS A 59 -4.21 5.87 -13.37
N ASP A 60 -4.80 4.96 -12.63
CA ASP A 60 -4.18 4.20 -11.57
C ASP A 60 -3.86 2.80 -12.11
N THR A 61 -2.81 2.17 -11.60
CA THR A 61 -2.44 0.81 -12.01
C THR A 61 -2.10 0.01 -10.76
N GLU A 62 -2.84 -1.06 -10.56
CA GLU A 62 -2.71 -1.99 -9.45
C GLU A 62 -1.98 -3.24 -9.94
N TYR A 63 -1.13 -3.79 -9.07
CA TYR A 63 -0.32 -4.97 -9.39
C TYR A 63 -0.52 -5.99 -8.29
N GLU A 64 -0.90 -7.20 -8.67
CA GLU A 64 -1.25 -8.24 -7.70
C GLU A 64 -0.45 -9.51 -7.96
N LEU A 65 -0.14 -10.22 -6.89
CA LEU A 65 0.40 -11.57 -6.92
C LEU A 65 -0.55 -12.50 -6.18
N THR A 66 -0.75 -13.69 -6.73
CA THR A 66 -1.32 -14.81 -5.97
C THR A 66 -0.21 -15.77 -5.62
N THR A 67 -0.04 -16.08 -4.33
CA THR A 67 0.90 -17.12 -3.86
C THR A 67 0.17 -18.34 -3.34
N ARG A 68 0.76 -19.50 -3.56
CA ARG A 68 0.32 -20.76 -2.97
C ARG A 68 1.21 -21.16 -1.81
N ASP A 69 0.62 -21.36 -0.65
CA ASP A 69 1.32 -21.82 0.54
C ASP A 69 1.58 -23.34 0.52
N LYS A 70 2.26 -23.84 1.56
CA LYS A 70 2.58 -25.28 1.70
C LYS A 70 1.36 -26.16 2.00
N GLN A 71 0.25 -25.56 2.44
CA GLN A 71 -1.02 -26.22 2.73
C GLN A 71 -1.90 -26.29 1.46
N GLY A 72 -1.49 -25.63 0.38
CA GLY A 72 -2.21 -25.55 -0.88
C GLY A 72 -3.19 -24.39 -0.95
N GLY A 73 -3.20 -23.49 0.03
CA GLY A 73 -4.02 -22.28 0.03
C GLY A 73 -3.46 -21.21 -0.90
N ASP A 74 -4.34 -20.56 -1.67
CA ASP A 74 -4.02 -19.43 -2.54
C ASP A 74 -4.34 -18.11 -1.84
N HIS A 75 -3.41 -17.16 -1.94
CA HIS A 75 -3.50 -15.85 -1.31
C HIS A 75 -3.14 -14.78 -2.32
N GLU A 76 -4.10 -13.93 -2.66
CA GLU A 76 -3.93 -12.76 -3.51
C GLU A 76 -3.66 -11.52 -2.65
N PHE A 77 -2.75 -10.67 -3.12
CA PHE A 77 -2.40 -9.43 -2.46
C PHE A 77 -1.76 -8.45 -3.45
N GLU A 78 -1.99 -7.17 -3.20
CA GLU A 78 -1.35 -6.09 -3.94
C GLU A 78 0.14 -6.01 -3.60
N VAL A 79 0.93 -5.66 -4.60
CA VAL A 79 2.35 -5.39 -4.47
C VAL A 79 2.74 -4.13 -5.25
N PRO A 80 3.84 -3.47 -4.87
CA PRO A 80 4.41 -2.44 -5.73
C PRO A 80 4.84 -3.01 -7.09
N SER A 81 4.83 -2.17 -8.12
CA SER A 81 5.22 -2.56 -9.48
C SER A 81 6.59 -3.25 -9.56
N TYR A 82 7.57 -2.81 -8.76
CA TYR A 82 8.91 -3.41 -8.76
C TYR A 82 8.92 -4.85 -8.22
N VAL A 83 8.05 -5.18 -7.25
CA VAL A 83 7.90 -6.55 -6.75
C VAL A 83 7.22 -7.39 -7.81
N TYR A 84 6.16 -6.85 -8.42
CA TYR A 84 5.46 -7.50 -9.52
C TYR A 84 6.43 -7.86 -10.64
N ASP A 85 7.25 -6.91 -11.10
CA ASP A 85 8.21 -7.10 -12.20
C ASP A 85 9.31 -8.12 -11.84
N ASN A 86 9.72 -8.17 -10.57
CA ASN A 86 10.71 -9.13 -10.09
C ASN A 86 10.13 -10.56 -9.88
N CYS A 87 8.82 -10.71 -9.82
CA CYS A 87 8.13 -11.99 -9.67
C CYS A 87 7.65 -12.57 -11.00
N ARG A 88 7.71 -13.89 -11.14
CA ARG A 88 7.04 -14.65 -12.21
C ARG A 88 6.33 -15.86 -11.62
N ARG A 89 5.34 -16.40 -12.34
CA ARG A 89 4.69 -17.66 -11.95
C ARG A 89 5.75 -18.75 -11.76
N GLY A 90 5.67 -19.46 -10.65
CA GLY A 90 6.62 -20.47 -10.20
C GLY A 90 7.72 -19.97 -9.27
N SER A 91 7.96 -18.66 -9.19
CA SER A 91 8.97 -18.09 -8.27
C SER A 91 8.58 -18.26 -6.81
N ALA A 92 9.57 -18.38 -5.94
CA ALA A 92 9.36 -18.29 -4.50
C ALA A 92 9.20 -16.81 -4.09
N TYR A 93 8.25 -16.57 -3.19
CA TYR A 93 7.95 -15.30 -2.57
C TYR A 93 7.94 -15.46 -1.03
N PRO A 94 8.35 -14.45 -0.23
CA PRO A 94 8.92 -13.16 -0.63
C PRO A 94 10.34 -13.33 -1.20
N GLY A 95 10.82 -12.28 -1.87
CA GLY A 95 12.16 -12.28 -2.46
C GLY A 95 12.23 -12.81 -3.89
N CYS A 96 11.19 -12.60 -4.69
CA CYS A 96 11.31 -12.93 -6.11
C CYS A 96 12.42 -12.11 -6.75
N ILE A 97 13.41 -12.80 -7.31
CA ILE A 97 13.82 -12.81 -8.72
C ILE A 97 14.54 -14.15 -8.91
N ASP A 98 14.61 -14.66 -10.14
CA ASP A 98 15.84 -15.34 -10.58
C ASP A 98 15.96 -15.11 -12.10
N ARG A 99 16.08 -13.82 -12.42
CA ARG A 99 16.48 -13.23 -13.70
C ARG A 99 16.61 -11.72 -13.61
#